data_AF-A0A538ABQ9-F1
#
_entry.id   AF-A0A538ABQ9-F1
#
_cell.length_a   1.000
_cell.length_b   1.000
_cell.length_c   1.000
_cell.angle_alpha   90.00
_cell.angle_beta   90.00
_cell.angle_gamma   90.00
#
_symmetry.space_group_name_H-M   'P 1'
#
loop_
_entity.id
_entity.type
_entity.pdbx_description
1 polymer ?
#
loop_
_entity_poly.entity_id
_entity_poly.type
_entity_poly.pdbx_seq_one_letter_code
_entity_poly.pdbx_strand_id
1 'polypeptide(L)'
;MSSCSFARPITTQRYQKPDKLETTGGTEIEWPAPYWYVDAGAAAMALMFAAIDEGLDTAIFGVTDVPALKRTLGVPDDVHFVVVVTMGYPAGDDVFPDEAKSAFNERRKARSEVVHWERW
;
A
#
# COMPACT_ATOMS: atom_id res chain seq x y z
N MET A 1 5.97 4.46 15.86
CA MET A 1 4.93 4.14 14.87
C MET A 1 5.03 5.16 13.76
N SER A 2 5.70 4.81 12.66
CA SER A 2 5.76 5.67 11.47
C SER A 2 4.59 5.30 10.58
N SER A 3 3.55 6.12 10.54
CA SER A 3 2.45 5.96 9.60
C SER A 3 2.79 6.72 8.30
N CYS A 4 2.82 6.00 7.18
CA CYS A 4 2.89 6.61 5.86
C CYS A 4 1.45 6.85 5.37
N SER A 5 1.07 8.12 5.20
CA SER A 5 -0.28 8.51 4.76
C SER A 5 -0.21 9.15 3.37
N PHE A 6 -1.14 8.80 2.47
CA PHE A 6 -1.24 9.36 1.11
C PHE A 6 -2.60 10.07 0.94
N ALA A 7 -2.60 11.32 0.47
CA ALA A 7 -3.81 12.14 0.33
C ALA A 7 -4.17 12.38 -1.14
N ARG A 8 -5.47 12.30 -1.49
CA ARG A 8 -5.95 12.52 -2.86
C ARG A 8 -5.64 13.92 -3.42
N PRO A 9 -5.82 15.05 -2.72
CA PRO A 9 -5.61 16.35 -3.34
C PRO A 9 -4.12 16.70 -3.54
N ILE A 10 -3.19 16.13 -2.76
CA ILE A 10 -1.77 16.48 -2.85
C ILE A 10 -1.13 15.94 -4.14
N THR A 11 -1.46 14.71 -4.54
CA THR A 11 -0.97 14.14 -5.80
C THR A 11 -1.51 14.90 -7.01
N THR A 12 -2.82 15.15 -7.05
CA THR A 12 -3.51 15.82 -8.17
C THR A 12 -3.02 17.27 -8.34
N GLN A 13 -2.84 18.02 -7.25
CA GLN A 13 -2.36 19.41 -7.30
C GLN A 13 -0.96 19.52 -7.93
N ARG A 14 -0.11 18.50 -7.78
CA ARG A 14 1.19 18.43 -8.47
C ARG A 14 1.03 18.26 -9.98
N TYR A 15 0.05 17.48 -10.43
CA TYR A 15 -0.22 17.26 -11.85
C TYR A 15 -1.03 18.37 -12.52
N GLN A 16 -1.49 19.36 -11.74
CA GLN A 16 -2.07 20.62 -12.21
C GLN A 16 -1.03 21.75 -12.37
N LYS A 17 0.27 21.48 -12.14
CA LYS A 17 1.30 22.49 -12.35
C LYS A 17 1.50 22.79 -13.84
N PRO A 18 1.92 24.02 -14.20
CA PRO A 18 2.05 24.43 -15.61
C PRO A 18 2.89 23.48 -16.46
N ASP A 19 3.99 22.96 -15.91
CA ASP A 19 4.88 22.00 -16.60
C ASP A 19 4.22 20.65 -16.93
N LYS A 20 3.13 20.31 -16.23
CA LYS A 20 2.36 19.08 -16.45
C LYS A 20 1.16 19.29 -17.36
N LEU A 21 0.64 20.51 -17.42
CA LEU A 21 -0.49 20.89 -18.26
C LEU A 21 -0.10 21.24 -19.70
N GLU A 22 1.14 21.68 -19.93
CA GLU A 22 1.65 21.94 -21.30
C GLU A 22 1.58 20.71 -22.21
N THR A 23 1.77 19.51 -21.63
CA THR A 23 1.74 18.24 -22.38
C THR A 23 0.31 17.81 -22.75
N THR A 24 -0.70 18.37 -22.09
CA THR A 24 -2.09 17.90 -22.14
C THR A 24 -3.07 18.98 -22.61
N GLY A 25 -2.55 20.10 -23.12
CA GLY A 25 -3.37 21.20 -23.62
C GLY A 25 -4.15 21.94 -22.52
N GLY A 26 -3.61 22.02 -21.30
CA GLY A 26 -4.22 22.79 -20.21
C GLY A 26 -5.19 22.01 -19.33
N THR A 27 -5.44 20.73 -19.60
CA THR A 27 -6.35 19.89 -18.81
C THR A 27 -5.58 18.78 -18.12
N GLU A 28 -5.93 18.43 -16.89
CA GLU A 28 -5.33 17.26 -16.24
C GLU A 28 -5.65 15.98 -17.03
N ILE A 29 -4.71 15.03 -17.08
CA ILE A 29 -4.95 13.73 -17.72
C ILE A 29 -6.06 12.96 -17.01
N GLU A 30 -6.87 12.26 -17.78
CA GLU A 30 -7.78 11.25 -17.25
C GLU A 30 -6.97 10.01 -16.89
N TRP A 31 -6.85 9.75 -15.59
CA TRP A 31 -6.08 8.62 -15.10
C TRP A 31 -6.88 7.31 -15.30
N PRO A 32 -6.38 6.33 -16.06
CA PRO A 32 -7.07 5.04 -16.27
C PRO A 32 -7.16 4.21 -14.98
N ALA A 33 -6.33 4.52 -13.99
CA ALA A 33 -6.33 3.92 -12.67
C ALA A 33 -5.87 4.95 -11.62
N PRO A 34 -6.27 4.80 -10.36
CA PRO A 34 -5.83 5.68 -9.28
C PRO A 34 -4.37 5.36 -8.86
N TYR A 35 -3.40 5.86 -9.63
CA TYR A 35 -1.97 5.54 -9.48
C TYR A 35 -1.39 5.83 -8.10
N TRP A 36 -1.96 6.76 -7.34
CA TRP A 36 -1.55 7.01 -5.96
C TRP A 36 -1.69 5.77 -5.06
N TYR A 37 -2.63 4.86 -5.33
CA TYR A 37 -2.69 3.58 -4.61
C TYR A 37 -1.57 2.62 -5.03
N VAL A 38 -1.13 2.68 -6.29
CA VAL A 38 0.01 1.90 -6.80
C VAL A 38 1.30 2.37 -6.15
N ASP A 39 1.53 3.68 -6.12
CA ASP A 39 2.70 4.29 -5.47
C ASP A 39 2.76 3.96 -3.98
N ALA A 40 1.63 4.11 -3.28
CA ALA A 40 1.52 3.76 -1.87
C ALA A 40 1.76 2.27 -1.60
N GLY A 41 1.28 1.39 -2.50
CA GLY A 41 1.55 -0.05 -2.43
C GLY A 41 3.03 -0.38 -2.62
N ALA A 42 3.68 0.24 -3.60
CA ALA A 42 5.12 0.09 -3.82
C ALA A 42 5.94 0.60 -2.62
N ALA A 43 5.57 1.75 -2.06
CA ALA A 43 6.20 2.31 -0.86
C ALA A 43 6.03 1.39 0.37
N ALA A 44 4.83 0.84 0.59
CA ALA A 44 4.58 -0.11 1.67
C ALA A 44 5.42 -1.39 1.51
N MET A 45 5.53 -1.92 0.28
CA MET A 45 6.37 -3.08 0.00
C MET A 45 7.85 -2.80 0.26
N ALA A 46 8.38 -1.66 -0.20
CA ALA A 46 9.76 -1.27 0.06
C ALA A 46 10.04 -1.11 1.56
N LEU A 47 9.12 -0.50 2.31
CA LEU A 47 9.20 -0.36 3.76
C LEU A 47 9.26 -1.74 4.45
N MET A 48 8.42 -2.68 4.04
CA MET A 48 8.41 -4.04 4.60
C MET A 48 9.71 -4.79 4.30
N PHE A 49 10.25 -4.68 3.09
CA PHE A 49 11.54 -5.31 2.76
C PHE A 49 12.68 -4.72 3.55
N ALA A 50 12.72 -3.39 3.73
CA ALA A 50 13.72 -2.75 4.59
C ALA A 50 13.60 -3.19 6.06
N ALA A 51 12.37 -3.31 6.58
CA ALA A 51 12.15 -3.81 7.94
C ALA A 51 12.70 -5.23 8.13
N ILE A 52 12.45 -6.12 7.15
CA ILE A 52 12.97 -7.49 7.15
C ILE A 52 14.50 -7.52 7.09
N ASP A 53 15.11 -6.67 6.25
CA ASP A 53 16.57 -6.55 6.13
C ASP A 53 17.22 -6.10 7.45
N GLU A 54 16.54 -5.24 8.21
CA GLU A 54 16.93 -4.79 9.56
C GLU A 54 16.57 -5.80 10.67
N GLY A 55 16.11 -7.01 10.33
CA GLY A 55 15.80 -8.07 11.29
C GLY A 55 14.47 -7.92 12.04
N LEU A 56 13.53 -7.13 11.51
CA LEU A 56 12.18 -7.00 12.04
C LEU A 56 11.21 -7.91 11.29
N ASP A 57 10.21 -8.42 12.02
CA ASP A 57 9.01 -8.97 11.39
C ASP A 57 8.04 -7.86 11.04
N THR A 58 7.27 -8.06 9.96
CA THR A 58 6.30 -7.08 9.47
C THR A 58 5.05 -7.74 8.92
N ALA A 59 3.92 -7.04 9.06
CA ALA A 59 2.63 -7.49 8.52
C ALA A 59 1.83 -6.31 7.97
N ILE A 60 0.97 -6.63 7.01
CA ILE A 60 0.13 -5.66 6.30
C ILE A 60 -1.35 -6.00 6.53
N PHE A 61 -2.18 -5.01 6.84
CA PHE A 61 -3.62 -5.22 7.07
C PHE A 61 -4.46 -4.05 6.58
N GLY A 62 -5.68 -4.39 6.18
CA GLY A 62 -6.73 -3.42 5.89
C GLY A 62 -7.33 -2.82 7.16
N VAL A 63 -7.84 -1.60 7.06
CA VAL A 63 -8.55 -0.92 8.14
C VAL A 63 -10.05 -1.13 7.95
N THR A 64 -10.73 -1.62 8.98
CA THR A 64 -12.19 -1.85 8.95
C THR A 64 -12.99 -0.61 9.33
N ASP A 65 -12.50 0.21 10.28
CA ASP A 65 -13.12 1.48 10.68
C ASP A 65 -12.19 2.67 10.41
N VAL A 66 -12.13 3.07 9.14
CA VAL A 66 -11.33 4.21 8.68
C VAL A 66 -11.75 5.53 9.35
N PRO A 67 -13.05 5.87 9.50
CA PRO A 67 -13.46 7.09 10.19
C PRO A 67 -12.98 7.16 11.64
N ALA A 68 -13.08 6.08 12.42
CA ALA A 68 -12.56 6.07 13.78
C ALA A 68 -11.05 6.26 13.81
N LEU A 69 -10.31 5.55 12.96
CA LEU A 69 -8.86 5.68 12.87
C LEU A 69 -8.43 7.12 12.52
N LYS A 70 -9.11 7.76 11.56
CA LYS A 70 -8.86 9.17 11.22
C LYS A 70 -9.04 10.09 12.41
N ARG A 71 -10.15 9.95 13.16
CA ARG A 71 -10.40 10.74 14.36
C ARG A 71 -9.35 10.51 15.44
N THR A 72 -8.99 9.25 15.70
CA THR A 72 -7.99 8.89 16.71
C THR A 72 -6.61 9.45 16.39
N LEU A 73 -6.21 9.43 15.11
CA LEU A 73 -4.89 9.90 14.67
C LEU A 73 -4.86 11.38 14.26
N GLY A 74 -6.01 12.08 14.31
CA GLY A 74 -6.10 13.48 13.85
C GLY A 74 -5.82 13.65 12.35
N VAL A 75 -6.14 12.64 11.55
CA VAL A 75 -5.86 12.64 10.10
C VAL A 75 -6.94 13.45 9.36
N PRO A 76 -6.56 14.42 8.51
CA PRO A 76 -7.50 15.18 7.71
C PRO A 76 -8.41 14.32 6.82
N ASP A 77 -9.61 14.84 6.52
CA ASP A 77 -10.64 14.10 5.78
C ASP A 77 -10.24 13.78 4.34
N ASP A 78 -9.38 14.60 3.73
CA ASP A 78 -8.86 14.47 2.37
C ASP A 78 -7.66 13.51 2.23
N VAL A 79 -7.14 13.02 3.36
CA VAL A 79 -6.10 11.99 3.41
C VAL A 79 -6.72 10.60 3.35
N HIS A 80 -6.19 9.71 2.51
CA HIS A 80 -6.72 8.35 2.36
C HIS A 80 -5.78 7.34 3.02
N PHE A 81 -6.35 6.42 3.79
CA PHE A 81 -5.62 5.26 4.28
C PHE A 81 -5.56 4.22 3.17
N VAL A 82 -4.35 3.87 2.76
CA VAL A 82 -4.12 2.79 1.79
C VAL A 82 -3.92 1.49 2.53
N VAL A 83 -3.03 1.47 3.52
CA VAL A 83 -2.71 0.27 4.27
C VAL A 83 -2.08 0.59 5.62
N VAL A 84 -2.16 -0.35 6.56
CA VAL A 84 -1.39 -0.29 7.81
C VAL A 84 -0.32 -1.37 7.79
N VAL A 85 0.88 -0.98 8.22
CA VAL A 85 2.04 -1.86 8.34
C VAL A 85 2.45 -1.90 9.81
N THR A 86 2.43 -3.08 10.43
CA THR A 86 3.14 -3.30 11.71
C THR A 86 4.56 -3.75 11.43
N MET A 87 5.45 -3.42 12.36
CA MET A 87 6.78 -4.00 12.43
C MET A 87 7.25 -4.07 13.88
N GLY A 88 8.09 -5.05 14.17
CA GLY A 88 8.64 -5.26 15.50
C GLY A 88 9.66 -6.39 15.52
N TYR A 89 10.34 -6.55 16.64
CA TYR A 89 11.23 -7.69 16.81
C TYR A 89 10.42 -8.99 16.86
N PRO A 90 10.90 -10.06 16.22
CA PRO A 90 10.27 -11.37 16.31
C PRO A 90 10.08 -11.76 17.78
N ALA A 91 8.88 -12.19 18.15
CA ALA A 91 8.73 -13.02 19.33
C ALA A 91 9.48 -14.31 19.00
N GLY A 92 10.40 -14.77 19.87
CA GLY A 92 11.27 -15.92 19.56
C GLY A 92 10.53 -17.19 19.12
N ASP A 93 11.30 -18.24 18.82
CA ASP A 93 10.88 -19.46 18.10
C ASP A 93 9.65 -20.22 18.66
N ASP A 94 9.11 -19.83 19.81
CA ASP A 94 7.96 -20.43 20.48
C ASP A 94 6.60 -19.91 19.95
N VAL A 95 6.60 -18.91 19.07
CA VAL A 95 5.38 -18.25 18.56
C VAL A 95 5.28 -18.36 17.04
N PHE A 96 5.26 -19.59 16.52
CA PHE A 96 4.87 -19.80 15.13
C PHE A 96 3.34 -19.87 15.00
N PRO A 97 2.74 -19.19 14.00
CA PRO A 97 1.35 -19.39 13.67
C PRO A 97 1.11 -20.86 13.36
N ASP A 98 0.04 -21.42 13.92
CA ASP A 98 -0.41 -22.78 13.64
C ASP A 98 -0.48 -23.02 12.11
N GLU A 99 0.39 -23.90 11.61
CA GLU A 99 0.53 -24.24 10.19
C GLU A 99 -0.79 -24.73 9.58
N ALA A 100 -1.77 -25.10 10.41
CA ALA A 100 -3.11 -25.52 10.01
C ALA A 100 -4.02 -24.39 9.49
N LYS A 101 -3.69 -23.10 9.65
CA LYS A 101 -4.56 -22.00 9.18
C LYS A 101 -4.55 -21.89 7.65
N SER A 102 -5.73 -21.81 7.02
CA SER A 102 -5.85 -21.81 5.54
C SER A 102 -5.12 -20.64 4.85
N ALA A 103 -4.95 -19.51 5.55
CA ALA A 103 -4.15 -18.37 5.09
C ALA A 103 -2.67 -18.72 4.80
N PHE A 104 -2.15 -19.81 5.37
CA PHE A 104 -0.81 -20.33 5.09
C PHE A 104 -0.81 -21.56 4.15
N ASN A 105 -1.98 -22.18 3.93
CA ASN A 105 -2.13 -23.41 3.12
C ASN A 105 -2.70 -23.15 1.71
N GLU A 106 -3.41 -22.06 1.48
CA GLU A 106 -3.84 -21.63 0.15
C GLU A 106 -2.67 -20.95 -0.58
N ARG A 107 -1.77 -21.79 -1.09
CA ARG A 107 -0.61 -21.38 -1.87
C ARG A 107 -1.03 -20.48 -3.05
N ARG A 108 -0.14 -19.54 -3.36
CA ARG A 108 -0.16 -18.69 -4.58
C ARG A 108 -0.66 -19.50 -5.78
N LYS A 109 -1.56 -18.92 -6.60
CA LYS A 109 -2.00 -19.50 -7.88
C LYS A 109 -0.79 -19.95 -8.70
N ALA A 110 -0.97 -20.98 -9.53
CA ALA A 110 0.10 -21.42 -10.40
C ALA A 110 0.54 -20.28 -11.33
N ARG A 111 1.84 -20.21 -11.67
CA ARG A 111 2.37 -19.15 -12.53
C ARG A 111 1.61 -19.05 -13.86
N SER A 112 1.21 -20.19 -14.43
CA SER A 112 0.45 -20.26 -15.67
C SER A 112 -0.95 -19.66 -15.60
N GLU A 113 -1.48 -19.43 -14.40
CA GLU A 113 -2.79 -18.78 -14.20
C GLU A 113 -2.69 -17.25 -14.09
N VAL A 114 -1.48 -16.70 -13.94
CA VAL A 114 -1.25 -15.26 -13.71
C VAL A 114 -0.22 -14.64 -14.65
N VAL A 115 0.53 -15.45 -15.40
CA VAL A 115 1.52 -15.00 -16.39
C VAL A 115 1.11 -15.48 -17.77
N HIS A 116 0.88 -14.52 -18.66
CA HIS A 116 0.51 -14.75 -20.05
C HIS A 116 1.58 -14.14 -20.96
N TRP A 117 1.84 -14.77 -22.12
CA TRP A 117 2.83 -14.31 -23.09
C TRP A 117 2.12 -13.81 -24.35
N GLU A 118 2.57 -12.68 -24.89
CA GLU A 118 2.04 -11.99 -26.09
C GLU A 118 0.61 -11.44 -25.97
N ARG A 119 -0.31 -12.16 -25.33
CA ARG A 119 -1.71 -11.79 -25.11
C ARG A 119 -2.19 -12.31 -23.77
N TRP A 120 -3.25 -11.72 -23.24
CA TRP A 120 -4.00 -12.33 -22.13
C TRP A 120 -4.66 -13.63 -22.60
#